data_AF-A0A1S1Y9F3-F1
#
_entry.id   AF-A0A1S1Y9F3-F1
#
_cell.length_a   1.000
_cell.length_b   1.000
_cell.length_c   1.000
_cell.angle_alpha   90.00
_cell.angle_beta   90.00
_cell.angle_gamma   90.00
#
_symmetry.space_group_name_H-M   'P 1'
#
loop_
_entity.id
_entity.type
_entity.pdbx_description
1 polymer ?
#
loop_
_entity_poly.entity_id
_entity_poly.type
_entity_poly.pdbx_seq_one_letter_code
_entity_poly.pdbx_strand_id
1 'polypeptide(L)'
;MLFGEIAREIAMVKSLTITEEAVQTPMAIHRQAKVLGAIVHGKPNRQTNFGSIGFDMKTPIIVCENGDIDIFQTKEDAERYMEPIDVENGEFLVFDVDGNTIDLEVVEETAKGLFGFLGGKIKKVKFKSERFIPENADVLRVHLTNFLLKLNPDIELSNPASIKELIEKKTR
;
A
#
# COMPACT_ATOMS: atom_id res chain seq x y z
N MET A 1 -6.06 20.08 -52.93
CA MET A 1 -7.35 19.76 -52.26
C MET A 1 -7.24 18.43 -51.52
N LEU A 2 -6.33 18.32 -50.54
CA LEU A 2 -6.07 17.07 -49.81
C LEU A 2 -5.71 17.31 -48.32
N PHE A 3 -6.13 18.45 -47.78
CA PHE A 3 -5.91 18.84 -46.37
C PHE A 3 -7.24 19.09 -45.61
N GLY A 4 -8.38 18.99 -46.30
CA GLY A 4 -9.71 19.21 -45.70
C GLY A 4 -10.37 17.96 -45.10
N GLU A 5 -9.99 16.75 -45.55
CA GLU A 5 -10.62 15.50 -45.11
C GLU A 5 -10.04 14.97 -43.80
N ILE A 6 -8.73 15.10 -43.57
CA ILE A 6 -8.08 14.61 -42.33
C ILE A 6 -8.54 15.41 -41.09
N ALA A 7 -8.85 16.70 -41.26
CA ALA A 7 -9.34 17.54 -40.17
C ALA A 7 -10.77 17.16 -39.72
N ARG A 8 -11.59 16.56 -40.59
CA ARG A 8 -12.93 16.08 -40.23
C ARG A 8 -12.89 14.76 -39.47
N GLU A 9 -11.92 13.90 -39.76
CA GLU A 9 -11.78 12.60 -39.09
C GLU A 9 -11.31 12.76 -37.63
N ILE A 10 -10.40 13.71 -37.35
CA ILE A 10 -9.94 13.99 -35.98
C ILE A 10 -11.03 14.68 -35.13
N ALA A 11 -11.92 15.47 -35.73
CA ALA A 11 -13.04 16.10 -35.03
C ALA A 11 -14.14 15.09 -34.65
N MET A 12 -14.31 14.02 -35.43
CA MET A 12 -15.36 13.02 -35.19
C MET A 12 -15.01 11.98 -34.10
N VAL A 13 -13.72 11.73 -33.85
CA VAL A 13 -13.27 10.83 -32.77
C VAL A 13 -13.35 11.50 -31.38
N LYS A 14 -13.42 12.84 -31.32
CA LYS A 14 -13.51 13.58 -30.04
C LYS A 14 -14.94 13.74 -29.49
N SER A 15 -15.98 13.30 -30.22
CA SER A 15 -17.38 13.42 -29.80
C SER A 15 -18.03 12.11 -29.32
N LEU A 16 -17.26 11.04 -29.19
CA LEU A 16 -17.64 9.78 -28.53
C LEU A 16 -16.51 9.52 -27.52
N THR A 17 -16.62 9.72 -26.21
CA THR A 17 -17.63 9.20 -25.30
C THR A 17 -17.39 9.92 -23.97
N ILE A 18 -18.15 10.98 -23.69
CA ILE A 18 -18.29 11.51 -22.33
C ILE A 18 -19.74 11.23 -21.95
N THR A 19 -19.96 10.05 -21.37
CA THR A 19 -21.15 9.79 -20.57
C THR A 19 -20.73 9.93 -19.13
N GLU A 20 -21.04 11.09 -18.58
CA GLU A 20 -21.20 11.30 -17.14
C GLU A 20 -22.27 10.32 -16.63
N GLU A 21 -21.83 9.22 -16.03
CA GLU A 21 -22.68 8.48 -15.09
C GLU A 21 -22.20 8.77 -13.67
N ALA A 22 -22.97 9.63 -13.02
CA ALA A 22 -23.03 9.74 -11.59
C ALA A 22 -23.40 8.38 -10.98
N VAL A 23 -22.48 7.76 -10.27
CA VAL A 23 -22.81 6.65 -9.35
C VAL A 23 -22.63 7.14 -7.93
N GLN A 24 -23.74 7.61 -7.40
CA GLN A 24 -23.95 7.84 -5.99
C GLN A 24 -24.32 6.50 -5.32
N THR A 25 -23.60 6.16 -4.24
CA THR A 25 -24.02 5.35 -3.07
C THR A 25 -24.02 3.81 -3.18
N PRO A 26 -24.12 3.10 -2.04
CA PRO A 26 -23.09 2.75 -1.05
C PRO A 26 -22.76 1.24 -1.13
N MET A 27 -21.73 0.73 -0.45
CA MET A 27 -21.83 -0.56 0.26
C MET A 27 -20.55 -0.83 1.06
N ALA A 28 -20.70 -0.77 2.38
CA ALA A 28 -19.89 -1.54 3.30
C ALA A 28 -19.92 -3.02 2.87
N ILE A 29 -18.80 -3.53 2.37
CA ILE A 29 -18.60 -4.96 2.20
C ILE A 29 -18.23 -5.52 3.58
N HIS A 30 -19.27 -5.70 4.39
CA HIS A 30 -19.23 -6.59 5.55
C HIS A 30 -19.46 -8.01 5.02
N ARG A 31 -18.41 -8.64 4.48
CA ARG A 31 -18.44 -10.09 4.22
C ARG A 31 -18.18 -10.81 5.53
N GLN A 32 -19.27 -11.24 6.17
CA GLN A 32 -19.24 -12.28 7.18
C GLN A 32 -18.63 -13.54 6.56
N ALA A 33 -17.43 -13.92 7.00
CA ALA A 33 -16.92 -15.26 6.81
C ALA A 33 -17.79 -16.22 7.62
N LYS A 34 -18.74 -16.88 6.94
CA LYS A 34 -19.55 -17.96 7.48
C LYS A 34 -18.64 -19.15 7.77
N VAL A 35 -18.20 -19.28 9.01
CA VAL A 35 -17.50 -20.47 9.51
C VAL A 35 -18.48 -21.64 9.46
N LEU A 36 -18.36 -22.47 8.43
CA LEU A 36 -19.03 -23.77 8.36
C LEU A 36 -18.32 -24.71 9.34
N GLY A 37 -18.88 -24.80 10.55
CA GLY A 37 -18.50 -25.79 11.54
C GLY A 37 -18.90 -27.19 11.07
N ALA A 38 -17.93 -27.98 10.66
CA ALA A 38 -18.07 -29.43 10.61
C ALA A 38 -17.85 -29.98 12.03
N ILE A 39 -18.95 -30.28 12.74
CA ILE A 39 -18.91 -31.01 14.01
C ILE A 39 -18.68 -32.48 13.67
N VAL A 40 -17.47 -32.98 13.88
CA VAL A 40 -17.17 -34.41 13.94
C VAL A 40 -16.85 -34.77 15.39
N HIS A 41 -17.69 -35.63 15.97
CA HIS A 41 -17.51 -36.16 17.31
C HIS A 41 -16.25 -37.02 17.41
N GLY A 42 -15.25 -36.53 18.14
CA GLY A 42 -14.08 -37.32 18.50
C GLY A 42 -13.06 -36.54 19.34
N LYS A 43 -13.13 -36.72 20.67
CA LYS A 43 -12.11 -36.43 21.71
C LYS A 43 -11.48 -35.01 21.74
N PRO A 44 -11.61 -34.25 22.85
CA PRO A 44 -10.89 -32.99 23.01
C PRO A 44 -9.44 -33.32 23.39
N ASN A 45 -8.52 -33.34 22.44
CA ASN A 45 -7.12 -33.19 22.80
C ASN A 45 -6.31 -32.57 21.68
N ARG A 46 -5.45 -31.63 22.08
CA ARG A 46 -4.62 -30.74 21.26
C ARG A 46 -5.41 -29.54 20.71
N GLN A 47 -5.30 -28.41 21.42
CA GLN A 47 -5.21 -27.11 20.76
C GLN A 47 -4.14 -27.24 19.67
N THR A 48 -4.56 -27.56 18.45
CA THR A 48 -3.77 -27.17 17.29
C THR A 48 -3.88 -25.66 17.28
N ASN A 49 -2.87 -25.01 17.83
CA ASN A 49 -2.47 -23.70 17.35
C ASN A 49 -2.43 -23.84 15.83
N PHE A 50 -3.51 -23.41 15.16
CA PHE A 50 -3.35 -22.89 13.82
C PHE A 50 -2.47 -21.69 14.06
N GLY A 51 -1.15 -21.94 14.04
CA GLY A 51 -0.16 -20.89 14.12
C GLY A 51 -0.61 -19.87 13.12
N SER A 52 -0.84 -18.65 13.59
CA SER A 52 -0.92 -17.48 12.74
C SER A 52 0.11 -17.71 11.66
N ILE A 53 -0.34 -17.88 10.41
CA ILE A 53 0.58 -18.02 9.29
C ILE A 53 1.21 -16.64 9.23
N GLY A 54 2.30 -16.46 9.99
CA GLY A 54 3.00 -15.21 10.12
C GLY A 54 3.51 -14.91 8.74
N PHE A 55 2.85 -14.01 8.05
CA PHE A 55 3.43 -13.40 6.87
C PHE A 55 4.55 -12.52 7.40
N ASP A 56 5.77 -13.04 7.34
CA ASP A 56 6.95 -12.28 7.69
C ASP A 56 7.12 -11.17 6.65
N MET A 57 6.87 -9.94 7.10
CA MET A 57 7.10 -8.73 6.33
C MET A 57 8.55 -8.71 5.84
N LYS A 58 8.73 -8.67 4.52
CA LYS A 58 10.07 -8.70 3.94
C LYS A 58 10.62 -7.29 3.78
N THR A 59 11.93 -7.17 3.94
CA THR A 59 12.65 -5.91 3.77
C THR A 59 13.25 -5.81 2.36
N PRO A 60 13.47 -4.59 1.84
CA PRO A 60 13.13 -3.30 2.47
C PRO A 60 11.62 -3.02 2.49
N ILE A 61 11.22 -2.10 3.36
CA ILE A 61 9.87 -1.53 3.43
C ILE A 61 9.83 -0.32 2.50
N ILE A 62 8.85 -0.28 1.61
CA ILE A 62 8.64 0.82 0.66
C ILE A 62 7.43 1.63 1.12
N VAL A 63 7.65 2.91 1.45
CA VAL A 63 6.60 3.85 1.82
C VAL A 63 6.37 4.78 0.63
N CYS A 64 5.14 4.83 0.15
CA CYS A 64 4.69 5.75 -0.89
C CYS A 64 3.82 6.84 -0.27
N GLU A 65 4.17 8.09 -0.49
CA GLU A 65 3.45 9.27 0.00
C GLU A 65 3.29 10.26 -1.14
N ASN A 66 2.05 10.55 -1.56
CA ASN A 66 1.76 11.56 -2.58
C ASN A 66 2.58 11.45 -3.89
N GLY A 67 2.98 10.23 -4.26
CA GLY A 67 3.77 9.93 -5.45
C GLY A 67 5.29 10.02 -5.26
N ASP A 68 5.76 10.36 -4.07
CA ASP A 68 7.14 10.19 -3.64
C ASP A 68 7.33 8.83 -2.94
N ILE A 69 8.57 8.34 -2.94
CA ILE A 69 8.91 6.99 -2.46
C ILE A 69 10.16 7.01 -1.60
N ASP A 70 10.01 6.48 -0.39
CA ASP A 70 11.07 6.23 0.58
C ASP A 70 11.22 4.73 0.85
N ILE A 71 12.47 4.29 1.05
CA ILE A 71 12.82 2.88 1.20
C ILE A 71 13.60 2.69 2.49
N PHE A 72 13.08 1.85 3.38
CA PHE A 72 13.62 1.61 4.72
C PHE A 72 14.09 0.17 4.87
N GLN A 73 15.25 -0.02 5.50
CA GLN A 73 15.81 -1.36 5.73
C GLN A 73 15.15 -2.08 6.90
N THR A 74 14.49 -1.34 7.79
CA THR A 74 13.84 -1.88 8.98
C THR A 74 12.42 -1.35 9.10
N LYS A 75 11.57 -2.16 9.73
CA LYS A 75 10.21 -1.78 10.11
C LYS A 75 10.23 -0.55 11.02
N GLU A 76 11.15 -0.53 11.98
CA GLU A 76 11.23 0.50 13.01
C GLU A 76 11.63 1.87 12.44
N ASP A 77 12.45 1.90 11.39
CA ASP A 77 12.77 3.15 10.69
C ASP A 77 11.55 3.71 9.97
N ALA A 78 10.80 2.87 9.25
CA ALA A 78 9.57 3.28 8.58
C ALA A 78 8.51 3.77 9.59
N GLU A 79 8.32 3.08 10.71
CA GLU A 79 7.39 3.52 11.78
C GLU A 79 7.77 4.87 12.39
N ARG A 80 9.07 5.19 12.48
CA ARG A 80 9.54 6.49 12.97
C ARG A 80 9.42 7.60 11.95
N TYR A 81 9.44 7.25 10.66
CA TYR A 81 9.32 8.20 9.57
C TYR A 81 7.91 8.76 9.44
N MET A 82 6.90 7.88 9.50
CA MET A 82 5.50 8.25 9.28
C MET A 82 4.90 9.03 10.45
N GLU A 83 4.23 10.14 10.17
CA GLU A 83 3.50 10.89 11.18
C GLU A 83 2.13 10.25 11.47
N PRO A 84 1.71 10.13 12.75
CA PRO A 84 0.42 9.55 13.09
C PRO A 84 -0.78 10.22 12.42
N ILE A 85 -0.74 11.53 12.22
CA ILE A 85 -1.86 12.27 11.62
C ILE A 85 -2.03 11.94 10.13
N ASP A 86 -0.92 11.81 9.40
CA ASP A 86 -0.92 11.47 7.98
C ASP A 86 -1.34 10.00 7.76
N VAL A 87 -0.98 9.12 8.71
CA VAL A 87 -1.50 7.73 8.76
C VAL A 87 -3.02 7.72 8.99
N GLU A 88 -3.53 8.53 9.91
CA GLU A 88 -4.98 8.66 10.16
C GLU A 88 -5.74 9.20 8.94
N ASN A 89 -5.10 10.09 8.17
CA ASN A 89 -5.63 10.64 6.92
C ASN A 89 -5.51 9.67 5.72
N GLY A 90 -4.74 8.58 5.85
CA GLY A 90 -4.53 7.61 4.78
C GLY A 90 -3.59 8.09 3.67
N GLU A 91 -2.63 8.95 4.02
CA GLU A 91 -1.69 9.55 3.05
C GLU A 91 -0.56 8.60 2.61
N PHE A 92 -0.40 7.48 3.33
CA PHE A 92 0.62 6.47 3.04
C PHE A 92 0.04 5.20 2.42
N LEU A 93 0.74 4.70 1.40
CA LEU A 93 0.66 3.31 0.95
C LEU A 93 1.99 2.63 1.28
N VAL A 94 1.96 1.54 2.05
CA VAL A 94 3.19 0.86 2.46
C VAL A 94 3.22 -0.57 1.94
N PHE A 95 4.38 -0.95 1.39
CA PHE A 95 4.61 -2.24 0.76
C PHE A 95 5.87 -2.91 1.32
N ASP A 96 5.91 -4.24 1.26
CA ASP A 96 7.16 -4.98 1.35
C ASP A 96 7.82 -5.13 -0.04
N VAL A 97 9.01 -5.74 -0.07
CA VAL A 97 9.79 -5.96 -1.31
C VAL A 97 9.09 -6.88 -2.33
N ASP A 98 8.17 -7.73 -1.88
CA ASP A 98 7.39 -8.61 -2.76
C ASP A 98 6.16 -7.87 -3.35
N GLY A 99 5.87 -6.66 -2.86
CA GLY A 99 4.72 -5.86 -3.26
C GLY A 99 3.45 -6.16 -2.48
N ASN A 100 3.54 -6.83 -1.32
CA ASN A 100 2.39 -6.99 -0.43
C ASN A 100 2.11 -5.67 0.29
N THR A 101 0.85 -5.26 0.34
CA THR A 101 0.47 -4.05 1.10
C THR A 101 0.37 -4.37 2.58
N ILE A 102 0.89 -3.45 3.40
CA ILE A 102 0.96 -3.57 4.84
C ILE A 102 0.07 -2.51 5.48
N ASP A 103 -0.89 -2.94 6.28
CA ASP A 103 -1.76 -2.00 7.01
C ASP A 103 -1.01 -1.31 8.16
N LEU A 104 -1.38 -0.05 8.40
CA LEU A 104 -0.89 0.76 9.50
C LEU A 104 -1.96 0.94 10.59
N GLU A 105 -1.48 1.17 11.82
CA GLU A 105 -2.29 1.65 12.94
C GLU A 105 -1.56 2.74 13.71
N VAL A 106 -2.35 3.57 14.39
CA VAL A 106 -1.85 4.54 15.35
C VAL A 106 -2.19 4.06 16.75
N VAL A 107 -1.17 3.89 17.58
CA VAL A 107 -1.29 3.45 18.97
C VAL A 107 -0.95 4.60 19.92
N GLU A 108 -1.67 4.69 21.04
CA GLU A 108 -1.29 5.58 22.13
C GLU A 108 -0.35 4.86 23.10
N GLU A 109 0.83 5.43 23.31
CA GLU A 109 1.78 4.97 24.33
C GLU A 109 1.93 6.03 25.42
N THR A 110 2.12 5.60 26.66
CA THR A 110 2.46 6.51 27.76
C THR A 110 3.96 6.77 27.72
N ALA A 111 4.36 7.98 27.37
CA ALA A 111 5.74 8.42 27.47
C ALA A 111 6.09 8.66 28.93
N LYS A 112 7.15 8.02 29.43
CA LYS A 112 7.72 8.36 30.74
C LYS A 112 8.46 9.69 30.60
N GLY A 113 8.04 10.70 31.36
CA GLY A 113 8.78 11.96 31.44
C GLY A 113 10.18 11.71 32.03
N LEU A 114 11.20 12.30 31.42
CA LEU A 114 12.51 12.42 32.06
C LEU A 114 12.37 13.38 33.26
N PHE A 115 12.98 13.03 34.40
CA PHE A 115 12.98 13.80 35.66
C PHE A 115 11.67 13.88 36.46
N GLY A 116 10.80 12.87 36.40
CA GLY A 116 9.66 12.79 37.33
C GLY A 116 8.49 13.73 37.03
N PHE A 117 8.50 14.39 35.86
CA PHE A 117 7.33 15.08 35.35
C PHE A 117 6.29 14.08 34.81
N LEU A 118 5.02 14.39 35.05
CA LEU A 118 3.84 13.63 34.62
C LEU A 118 4.00 13.13 33.17
N GLY A 119 4.02 11.81 33.00
CA GLY A 119 4.07 11.19 31.68
C GLY A 119 2.88 11.61 30.82
N GLY A 120 3.15 11.94 29.56
CA GLY A 120 2.12 12.27 28.57
C GLY A 120 1.75 11.07 27.72
N LYS A 121 0.57 11.12 27.09
CA LYS A 121 0.23 10.20 26.01
C LYS A 121 0.86 10.70 24.71
N ILE A 122 1.53 9.82 23.99
CA ILE A 122 2.04 10.06 22.65
C ILE A 122 1.40 9.07 21.68
N LYS A 123 1.12 9.51 20.46
CA LYS A 123 0.71 8.64 19.37
C LYS A 123 1.96 8.12 18.65
N LYS A 124 1.95 6.86 18.24
CA LYS A 124 2.98 6.26 17.39
C LYS A 124 2.36 5.44 16.28
N VAL A 125 3.02 5.41 15.13
CA VAL A 125 2.66 4.54 14.02
C VAL A 125 3.20 3.13 14.29
N LYS A 126 2.37 2.12 14.01
CA LYS A 126 2.73 0.71 14.05
C LYS A 126 2.19 -0.01 12.82
N PHE A 127 2.91 -1.02 12.36
CA PHE A 127 2.38 -1.94 11.36
C PHE A 127 1.46 -2.98 11.99
N LYS A 128 0.27 -3.17 11.42
CA LYS A 128 -0.66 -4.23 11.84
C LYS A 128 -0.12 -5.59 11.40
N SER A 129 0.24 -6.43 12.36
CA SER A 129 0.82 -7.77 12.10
C SER A 129 -0.14 -8.76 11.45
N GLU A 130 -1.45 -8.47 11.42
CA GLU A 130 -2.50 -9.44 11.09
C GLU A 130 -3.11 -9.23 9.70
N ARG A 131 -2.76 -8.14 8.99
CA ARG A 131 -3.41 -7.81 7.72
C ARG A 131 -2.38 -7.46 6.65
N PHE A 132 -2.14 -8.46 5.81
CA PHE A 132 -1.45 -8.34 4.54
C PHE A 132 -2.48 -8.46 3.43
N ILE A 133 -2.45 -7.54 2.48
CA ILE A 133 -3.18 -7.70 1.22
C ILE A 133 -2.15 -8.21 0.21
N PRO A 134 -2.18 -9.51 -0.11
CA PRO A 134 -1.20 -10.09 -1.03
C PRO A 134 -1.41 -9.55 -2.45
N GLU A 135 -0.35 -9.65 -3.25
CA GLU A 135 -0.40 -9.50 -4.71
C GLU A 135 -0.65 -8.08 -5.25
N ASN A 136 -0.28 -7.03 -4.51
CA ASN A 136 -0.28 -5.65 -5.01
C ASN A 136 1.03 -5.23 -5.70
N ALA A 137 1.81 -6.21 -6.18
CA ALA A 137 3.09 -5.99 -6.87
C ALA A 137 2.96 -5.08 -8.09
N ASP A 138 1.84 -5.16 -8.82
CA ASP A 138 1.59 -4.29 -9.97
C ASP A 138 1.38 -2.83 -9.55
N VAL A 139 0.70 -2.61 -8.42
CA VAL A 139 0.50 -1.26 -7.85
C VAL A 139 1.85 -0.67 -7.44
N LEU A 140 2.66 -1.42 -6.69
CA LEU A 140 4.01 -0.99 -6.32
C LEU A 140 4.86 -0.69 -7.56
N ARG A 141 4.78 -1.52 -8.61
CA ARG A 141 5.49 -1.29 -9.88
C ARG A 141 5.10 0.05 -10.50
N VAL A 142 3.80 0.36 -10.57
CA VAL A 142 3.30 1.63 -11.11
C VAL A 142 3.85 2.82 -10.31
N HIS A 143 3.81 2.77 -8.98
CA HIS A 143 4.37 3.84 -8.15
C HIS A 143 5.86 4.03 -8.39
N LEU A 144 6.65 2.96 -8.35
CA LEU A 144 8.10 3.02 -8.59
C LEU A 144 8.45 3.55 -9.99
N THR A 145 7.75 3.09 -11.02
CA THR A 145 7.94 3.57 -12.40
C THR A 145 7.62 5.06 -12.52
N ASN A 146 6.48 5.50 -11.99
CA ASN A 146 6.09 6.91 -12.03
C ASN A 146 7.09 7.80 -11.29
N PHE A 147 7.55 7.35 -10.11
CA PHE A 147 8.55 8.07 -9.34
C PHE A 147 9.88 8.20 -10.09
N LEU A 148 10.39 7.12 -10.67
CA LEU A 148 11.64 7.14 -11.43
C LEU A 148 11.55 8.03 -12.69
N LEU A 149 10.43 7.99 -13.40
CA LEU A 149 10.17 8.86 -14.56
C LEU A 149 10.05 10.34 -14.15
N LYS A 150 9.48 10.64 -12.98
CA LYS A 150 9.42 11.99 -12.41
C LYS A 150 10.83 12.53 -12.12
N LEU A 151 11.73 11.69 -11.62
CA LEU A 151 13.12 12.07 -11.34
C LEU A 151 13.98 12.21 -12.61
N ASN A 152 13.80 11.29 -13.56
CA ASN A 152 14.53 11.27 -14.82
C ASN A 152 13.62 10.79 -15.96
N PRO A 153 13.01 11.71 -16.74
CA PRO A 153 12.11 11.36 -17.83
C PRO A 153 12.76 10.51 -18.94
N ASP A 154 14.08 10.56 -19.08
CA ASP A 154 14.83 9.84 -20.10
C ASP A 154 15.34 8.47 -19.61
N ILE A 155 14.93 8.03 -18.41
CA ILE A 155 15.35 6.75 -17.86
C ILE A 155 14.82 5.58 -18.70
N GLU A 156 15.74 4.75 -19.19
CA GLU A 156 15.37 3.49 -19.84
C GLU A 156 14.97 2.46 -18.77
N LEU A 157 13.72 2.01 -18.83
CA LEU A 157 13.17 0.96 -17.98
C LEU A 157 12.81 -0.25 -18.84
N SER A 158 13.10 -1.45 -18.33
CA SER A 158 12.63 -2.70 -18.93
C SER A 158 11.09 -2.74 -18.95
N ASN A 159 10.49 -3.47 -19.90
CA ASN A 159 9.04 -3.62 -19.99
C ASN A 159 8.60 -5.10 -19.97
N PRO A 160 8.01 -5.62 -18.87
CA PRO A 160 7.84 -4.97 -17.58
C PRO A 160 9.12 -5.06 -16.72
N ALA A 161 9.51 -3.95 -16.09
CA ALA A 161 10.60 -3.94 -15.12
C ALA A 161 10.21 -4.72 -13.86
N SER A 162 11.18 -5.45 -13.29
CA SER A 162 10.98 -6.11 -12.00
C SER A 162 11.01 -5.10 -10.86
N ILE A 163 10.29 -5.35 -9.76
CA ILE A 163 10.34 -4.49 -8.55
C ILE A 163 11.79 -4.33 -8.06
N LYS A 164 12.55 -5.42 -8.06
CA LYS A 164 13.97 -5.41 -7.67
C LYS A 164 14.80 -4.45 -8.53
N GLU A 165 14.65 -4.51 -9.85
CA GLU A 165 15.34 -3.60 -10.78
C GLU A 165 14.98 -2.13 -10.52
N LEU A 166 13.70 -1.84 -10.26
CA LEU A 166 13.22 -0.50 -9.97
C LEU A 166 13.79 0.04 -8.64
N ILE A 167 13.82 -0.79 -7.59
CA ILE A 167 14.43 -0.45 -6.30
C ILE A 167 15.95 -0.19 -6.45
N GLU A 168 16.65 -1.02 -7.23
CA GLU A 168 18.08 -0.84 -7.48
C GLU A 168 18.37 0.47 -8.22
N LYS A 169 17.51 0.88 -9.16
CA LYS A 169 17.63 2.17 -9.89
C LYS A 169 17.40 3.39 -8.98
N LYS A 170 16.53 3.29 -7.97
CA LYS A 170 16.29 4.36 -6.99
C LYS A 170 17.50 4.63 -6.07
N THR A 171 18.30 3.60 -5.81
CA THR A 171 19.37 3.61 -4.80
C THR A 171 20.73 4.07 -5.36
N ARG A 172 20.84 4.24 -6.68
CA ARG A 172 22.05 4.73 -7.37
C ARG A 172 21.97 6.23 -7.61
#